data_AF-A0A933BGX6-F1
#
_entry.id   AF-A0A933BGX6-F1
#
_cell.length_a   1.000
_cell.length_b   1.000
_cell.length_c   1.000
_cell.angle_alpha   90.00
_cell.angle_beta   90.00
_cell.angle_gamma   90.00
#
_symmetry.space_group_name_H-M   'P 1'
#
loop_
_entity.id
_entity.type
_entity.pdbx_description
1 polymer ?
#
loop_
_entity_poly.entity_id
_entity_poly.type
_entity_poly.pdbx_seq_one_letter_code
_entity_poly.pdbx_strand_id
1 'polypeptide(L)'
;MRAWRGLLVGLVVAMMAAGGTIASAQKEPAKEADPFKQLALSNDQRSKLDTLTSERKTALTAGQQKIVEIRKRLVDLLSDKKTSDKEIDKAADQLAKTDREMLLTEIKFHKAMRQLLTQEQLTTLSKGGK
;
A
#
# COMPACT_ATOMS: atom_id res chain seq x y z
N MET A 1 8.09 -16.11 34.76
CA MET A 1 7.54 -14.90 34.10
C MET A 1 8.43 -14.36 32.96
N ARG A 2 9.11 -15.21 32.16
CA ARG A 2 10.08 -14.77 31.14
C ARG A 2 9.62 -15.03 29.69
N ALA A 3 8.66 -15.94 29.50
CA ALA A 3 8.15 -16.34 28.19
C ALA A 3 7.22 -15.29 27.53
N TRP A 4 6.43 -14.54 28.31
CA TRP A 4 5.53 -13.51 27.78
C TRP A 4 6.23 -12.31 27.14
N ARG A 5 7.42 -11.96 27.62
CA ARG A 5 8.22 -10.88 27.01
C ARG A 5 8.75 -11.27 25.62
N GLY A 6 9.06 -12.55 25.40
CA GLY A 6 9.53 -13.04 24.09
C GLY A 6 8.45 -13.02 23.01
N LEU A 7 7.20 -13.27 23.40
CA LEU A 7 6.07 -13.37 22.48
C LEU A 7 5.60 -11.99 21.98
N LEU A 8 5.57 -10.99 22.86
CA LEU A 8 5.30 -9.59 22.48
C LEU A 8 6.39 -9.00 21.58
N VAL A 9 7.67 -9.28 21.88
CA VAL A 9 8.79 -8.86 21.04
C VAL A 9 8.73 -9.54 19.66
N GLY A 10 8.38 -10.82 19.61
CA GLY A 10 8.19 -11.54 18.34
C GLY A 10 7.09 -10.94 17.46
N LEU A 11 5.98 -10.49 18.05
CA LEU A 11 4.86 -9.89 17.31
C LEU A 11 5.16 -8.47 16.82
N VAL A 12 5.87 -7.66 17.63
CA VAL A 12 6.35 -6.32 17.24
C VAL A 12 7.38 -6.40 16.11
N VAL A 13 8.32 -7.36 16.18
CA VAL A 13 9.30 -7.61 15.12
C VAL A 13 8.62 -8.14 13.85
N ALA A 14 7.60 -9.00 13.98
CA ALA A 14 6.84 -9.49 12.84
C ALA A 14 6.01 -8.39 12.15
N MET A 15 5.44 -7.43 12.90
CA MET A 15 4.76 -6.26 12.33
C MET A 15 5.72 -5.33 11.58
N MET A 16 6.96 -5.20 12.05
CA MET A 16 8.01 -4.46 11.33
C MET A 16 8.53 -5.22 10.10
N ALA A 17 8.57 -6.56 10.14
CA ALA A 17 9.04 -7.39 9.02
C ALA A 17 7.99 -7.61 7.93
N ALA A 18 6.70 -7.69 8.28
CA ALA A 18 5.59 -7.80 7.32
C ALA A 18 5.24 -6.45 6.65
N GLY A 19 5.77 -5.34 7.17
CA GLY A 19 5.80 -4.03 6.53
C GLY A 19 7.18 -3.74 5.98
N GLY A 20 7.59 -4.45 4.92
CA GLY A 20 8.94 -4.42 4.35
C GLY A 20 9.67 -3.08 4.45
N THR A 21 10.85 -3.14 5.08
CA THR A 21 12.01 -2.28 4.83
C THR A 21 11.74 -0.77 4.77
N ILE A 22 11.73 -0.09 5.93
CA ILE A 22 12.28 1.27 5.99
C ILE A 22 13.78 1.13 6.26
N ALA A 23 14.49 0.45 5.35
CA ALA A 23 15.92 0.60 5.23
C ALA A 23 16.11 1.84 4.34
N SER A 24 16.58 2.90 4.96
CA SER A 24 17.12 4.10 4.32
C SER A 24 18.18 3.70 3.28
N ALA A 25 17.74 3.51 2.04
CA ALA A 25 18.58 3.51 0.86
C ALA A 25 18.03 4.63 -0.03
N GLN A 26 18.53 5.83 0.21
CA GLN A 26 18.44 6.98 -0.66
C GLN A 26 19.29 6.68 -1.92
N LYS A 27 18.91 5.66 -2.68
CA LYS A 27 19.23 5.56 -4.10
C LYS A 27 18.11 6.29 -4.80
N GLU A 28 18.45 7.20 -5.70
CA GLU A 28 17.48 7.76 -6.65
C GLU A 28 16.59 6.61 -7.13
N PRO A 29 15.26 6.73 -7.07
CA PRO A 29 14.41 5.69 -7.65
C PRO A 29 14.83 5.62 -9.12
N ALA A 30 15.46 4.51 -9.51
CA ALA A 30 15.69 4.21 -10.91
C ALA A 30 14.36 4.48 -11.60
N LYS A 31 14.32 5.45 -12.53
CA LYS A 31 13.08 5.91 -13.17
C LYS A 31 12.28 4.67 -13.54
N GLU A 32 11.24 4.37 -12.77
CA GLU A 32 10.35 3.25 -13.09
C GLU A 32 9.90 3.49 -14.52
N ALA A 33 10.21 2.54 -15.40
CA ALA A 33 9.82 2.65 -16.79
C ALA A 33 8.29 2.80 -16.80
N ASP A 34 7.78 3.91 -17.35
CA ASP A 34 6.35 4.14 -17.47
C ASP A 34 5.73 2.94 -18.23
N PRO A 35 4.94 2.08 -17.56
CA PRO A 35 4.46 0.83 -18.12
C PRO A 35 3.47 1.07 -19.26
N PHE A 36 3.04 2.31 -19.46
CA PHE A 36 2.10 2.72 -20.49
C PHE A 36 2.77 3.31 -21.72
N LYS A 37 4.10 3.55 -21.71
CA LYS A 37 4.83 4.13 -22.86
C LYS A 37 4.74 3.29 -24.13
N GLN A 38 4.68 1.97 -23.97
CA GLN A 38 4.59 1.05 -25.11
C GLN A 38 3.15 0.87 -25.62
N LEU A 39 2.17 1.44 -24.92
CA LEU A 39 0.79 1.43 -25.37
C LEU A 39 0.60 2.58 -26.35
N ALA A 40 0.09 2.27 -27.56
CA ALA A 40 -0.36 3.28 -28.51
C ALA A 40 -1.66 3.93 -27.98
N LEU A 41 -1.54 4.80 -26.97
CA LEU A 41 -2.66 5.50 -26.36
C LEU A 41 -3.04 6.72 -27.19
N SER A 42 -4.35 6.99 -27.30
CA SER A 42 -4.81 8.29 -27.77
C SER A 42 -4.49 9.38 -26.73
N ASN A 43 -4.51 10.65 -27.15
CA ASN A 43 -4.30 11.79 -26.23
C ASN A 43 -5.34 11.80 -25.09
N ASP A 44 -6.59 11.45 -25.39
CA ASP A 44 -7.66 11.35 -24.38
C ASP A 44 -7.41 10.19 -23.40
N GLN A 45 -7.00 9.02 -23.91
CA GLN A 45 -6.62 7.88 -23.07
C GLN A 45 -5.43 8.23 -22.17
N ARG A 46 -4.42 8.90 -22.71
CA ARG A 46 -3.23 9.32 -21.97
C ARG A 46 -3.60 10.27 -20.84
N SER A 47 -4.39 11.31 -21.13
CA SER A 47 -4.82 12.28 -20.12
C SER A 47 -5.62 11.62 -18.98
N LYS A 48 -6.59 10.76 -19.31
CA LYS A 48 -7.37 10.03 -18.31
C LYS A 48 -6.51 9.09 -17.48
N LEU A 49 -5.54 8.42 -18.10
CA LEU A 49 -4.64 7.51 -17.41
C LEU A 49 -3.68 8.23 -16.46
N ASP A 50 -3.17 9.39 -16.86
CA ASP A 50 -2.31 10.23 -16.01
C ASP A 50 -3.10 10.72 -14.77
N THR A 51 -4.36 11.13 -14.94
CA THR A 51 -5.26 11.47 -13.83
C THR A 51 -5.48 10.28 -12.89
N LEU A 52 -5.89 9.12 -13.42
CA LEU A 52 -6.13 7.90 -12.64
C LEU A 52 -4.87 7.46 -11.86
N THR A 53 -3.70 7.58 -12.48
CA THR A 53 -2.42 7.20 -11.86
C THR A 53 -2.06 8.18 -10.74
N SER A 54 -2.27 9.48 -10.95
CA SER A 54 -2.03 10.52 -9.94
C SER A 54 -2.96 10.34 -8.73
N GLU A 55 -4.25 10.11 -8.96
CA GLU A 55 -5.25 9.86 -7.92
C GLU A 55 -4.91 8.61 -7.11
N ARG A 56 -4.59 7.50 -7.80
CA ARG A 56 -4.13 6.26 -7.16
C ARG A 56 -2.91 6.52 -6.28
N LYS A 57 -1.87 7.14 -6.83
CA LYS A 57 -0.63 7.43 -6.09
C LYS A 57 -0.92 8.24 -4.83
N THR A 58 -1.71 9.30 -4.96
CA THR A 58 -2.08 10.18 -3.84
C THR A 58 -2.81 9.41 -2.75
N ALA A 59 -3.82 8.62 -3.12
CA ALA A 59 -4.60 7.82 -2.18
C ALA A 59 -3.76 6.74 -1.48
N LEU A 60 -2.88 6.05 -2.21
CA LEU A 60 -1.99 5.04 -1.64
C LEU A 60 -0.92 5.63 -0.74
N THR A 61 -0.32 6.77 -1.09
CA THR A 61 0.63 7.47 -0.22
C THR A 61 -0.03 7.90 1.08
N ALA A 62 -1.23 8.47 1.03
CA ALA A 62 -1.99 8.84 2.23
C ALA A 62 -2.36 7.61 3.08
N GLY A 63 -2.75 6.49 2.43
CA GLY A 63 -3.01 5.22 3.12
C GLY A 63 -1.79 4.64 3.81
N GLN A 64 -0.63 4.65 3.15
CA GLN A 64 0.64 4.20 3.71
C GLN A 64 1.06 5.02 4.94
N GLN A 65 0.91 6.34 4.88
CA GLN A 65 1.18 7.21 6.03
C GLN A 65 0.30 6.85 7.22
N LYS A 66 -1.01 6.68 7.01
CA LYS A 66 -1.95 6.24 8.06
C LYS A 66 -1.58 4.87 8.63
N ILE A 67 -1.20 3.90 7.79
CA ILE A 67 -0.74 2.58 8.25
C ILE A 67 0.48 2.71 9.18
N VAL A 68 1.46 3.52 8.79
CA VAL A 68 2.66 3.73 9.61
C VAL A 68 2.30 4.33 10.97
N GLU A 69 1.41 5.34 11.00
CA GLU A 69 0.93 5.95 12.24
C GLU A 69 0.17 4.95 13.13
N ILE A 70 -0.73 4.16 12.54
CA ILE A 70 -1.50 3.13 13.27
C ILE A 70 -0.57 2.04 13.81
N ARG A 71 0.42 1.60 13.03
CA ARG A 71 1.41 0.61 13.49
C ARG A 71 2.26 1.14 14.64
N LYS A 72 2.71 2.40 14.56
CA LYS A 72 3.42 3.06 15.66
C LYS A 72 2.56 3.06 16.93
N ARG A 73 1.29 3.46 16.80
CA ARG A 73 0.34 3.43 17.91
C ARG A 73 0.14 2.02 18.48
N LEU A 74 0.02 0.99 17.64
CA LEU A 74 -0.10 -0.40 18.08
C LEU A 74 1.13 -0.85 18.89
N VAL A 75 2.34 -0.48 18.47
CA VAL A 75 3.56 -0.77 19.22
C VAL A 75 3.53 -0.10 20.60
N ASP A 76 3.12 1.17 20.66
CA ASP A 76 3.00 1.91 21.93
C ASP A 76 1.96 1.26 22.86
N LEU A 77 0.77 0.93 22.33
CA LEU A 77 -0.32 0.28 23.07
C LEU A 77 0.08 -1.10 23.61
N LEU A 78 0.74 -1.92 22.79
CA LEU A 78 1.20 -3.27 23.16
C LEU A 78 2.36 -3.25 24.18
N SER A 79 3.11 -2.14 24.23
CA SER A 79 4.23 -1.99 25.17
C SER A 79 3.77 -1.52 26.56
N ASP A 80 2.62 -0.84 26.65
CA ASP A 80 2.03 -0.42 27.92
C ASP A 80 1.08 -1.49 28.48
N LYS A 81 1.47 -2.08 29.61
CA LYS A 81 0.70 -3.10 30.33
C LYS A 81 -0.60 -2.59 30.95
N LYS A 82 -0.81 -1.28 30.99
CA LYS A 82 -2.05 -0.66 31.50
C LYS A 82 -3.09 -0.46 30.40
N THR A 83 -2.68 -0.54 29.13
CA THR A 83 -3.59 -0.44 27.99
C THR A 83 -4.63 -1.56 28.04
N SER A 84 -5.88 -1.22 27.73
CA SER A 84 -6.93 -2.23 27.62
C SER A 84 -6.87 -2.96 26.29
N ASP A 85 -7.21 -4.26 26.28
CA ASP A 85 -7.31 -5.05 25.05
C ASP A 85 -8.24 -4.39 24.02
N LYS A 86 -9.30 -3.73 24.47
CA LYS A 86 -10.24 -2.99 23.61
C LYS A 86 -9.58 -1.85 22.83
N GLU A 87 -8.57 -1.18 23.38
CA GLU A 87 -7.84 -0.12 22.68
C GLU A 87 -6.88 -0.68 21.64
N ILE A 88 -6.27 -1.83 21.93
CA ILE A 88 -5.45 -2.60 20.99
C ILE A 88 -6.33 -3.08 19.81
N ASP A 89 -7.48 -3.69 20.11
CA ASP A 89 -8.44 -4.16 19.12
C ASP A 89 -8.91 -3.01 18.21
N LYS A 90 -9.24 -1.85 18.80
CA LYS A 90 -9.63 -0.67 18.03
C LYS A 90 -8.52 -0.21 17.06
N ALA A 91 -7.26 -0.24 17.48
CA ALA A 91 -6.15 0.12 16.61
C ALA A 91 -5.91 -0.94 15.52
N ALA A 92 -6.13 -2.23 15.82
CA ALA A 92 -6.09 -3.31 14.85
C ALA A 92 -7.22 -3.19 13.81
N ASP A 93 -8.44 -2.86 14.22
CA ASP A 93 -9.58 -2.60 13.34
C ASP A 93 -9.30 -1.41 12.40
N GLN A 94 -8.68 -0.35 12.93
CA GLN A 94 -8.26 0.80 12.12
C GLN A 94 -7.22 0.43 11.06
N LEU A 95 -6.27 -0.45 11.42
CA LEU A 95 -5.30 -0.98 10.46
C LEU A 95 -5.99 -1.78 9.36
N ALA A 96 -6.84 -2.74 9.72
CA ALA A 96 -7.56 -3.60 8.77
C ALA A 96 -8.47 -2.78 7.83
N LYS A 97 -9.13 -1.75 8.36
CA LYS A 97 -9.92 -0.80 7.56
C LYS A 97 -9.05 -0.07 6.54
N THR A 98 -7.90 0.45 6.96
CA THR A 98 -7.00 1.21 6.08
C THR A 98 -6.42 0.31 4.98
N ASP A 99 -5.99 -0.91 5.31
CA ASP A 99 -5.54 -1.90 4.33
C ASP A 99 -6.63 -2.21 3.29
N ARG A 100 -7.88 -2.41 3.75
CA ARG A 100 -9.03 -2.63 2.87
C ARG A 100 -9.27 -1.44 1.94
N GLU A 101 -9.20 -0.21 2.44
CA GLU A 101 -9.37 1.00 1.63
C GLU A 101 -8.29 1.11 0.54
N MET A 102 -7.05 0.77 0.86
CA MET A 102 -5.96 0.73 -0.12
C MET A 102 -6.18 -0.35 -1.19
N LEU A 103 -6.56 -1.56 -0.80
CA LEU A 103 -6.91 -2.63 -1.75
C LEU A 103 -8.07 -2.23 -2.67
N LEU A 104 -9.10 -1.60 -2.12
CA LEU A 104 -10.22 -1.10 -2.92
C LEU A 104 -9.80 0.00 -3.90
N THR A 105 -8.84 0.85 -3.52
CA THR A 105 -8.26 1.87 -4.40
C THR A 105 -7.55 1.22 -5.59
N GLU A 106 -6.73 0.19 -5.35
CA GLU A 106 -6.08 -0.59 -6.41
C GLU A 106 -7.10 -1.25 -7.34
N ILE A 107 -8.10 -1.92 -6.77
CA ILE A 107 -9.16 -2.58 -7.54
C ILE A 107 -9.90 -1.57 -8.43
N LYS A 108 -10.23 -0.39 -7.90
CA LYS A 108 -10.88 0.68 -8.66
C LYS A 108 -10.01 1.17 -9.81
N PHE A 109 -8.72 1.40 -9.56
CA PHE A 109 -7.77 1.78 -10.59
C PHE A 109 -7.72 0.75 -11.72
N HIS A 110 -7.57 -0.54 -11.39
CA HIS A 110 -7.54 -1.61 -12.40
C HIS A 110 -8.87 -1.74 -13.16
N LYS A 111 -10.02 -1.55 -12.51
CA LYS A 111 -11.32 -1.50 -13.19
C LYS A 111 -11.41 -0.33 -14.15
N ALA A 112 -10.95 0.85 -13.76
CA ALA A 112 -10.92 2.03 -14.61
C ALA A 112 -9.99 1.82 -15.82
N MET A 113 -8.80 1.25 -15.63
CA MET A 113 -7.91 0.87 -16.74
C MET A 113 -8.57 -0.10 -17.72
N ARG A 114 -9.31 -1.09 -17.23
CA ARG A 114 -10.04 -2.04 -18.09
C ARG A 114 -11.14 -1.38 -18.93
N GLN A 115 -11.72 -0.28 -18.44
CA GLN A 115 -12.71 0.49 -19.19
C GLN A 115 -12.06 1.47 -20.18
N LEU A 116 -10.87 1.98 -19.84
CA LEU A 116 -10.15 2.97 -20.62
C LEU A 116 -9.37 2.38 -21.80
N LEU A 117 -8.79 1.20 -21.61
CA LEU A 117 -7.90 0.54 -22.56
C LEU A 117 -8.62 -0.51 -23.41
N THR A 118 -8.17 -0.70 -24.64
CA THR A 118 -8.65 -1.80 -25.49
C THR A 118 -8.12 -3.15 -25.00
N GLN A 119 -8.76 -4.24 -25.43
CA GLN A 119 -8.29 -5.59 -25.10
C GLN A 119 -6.87 -5.86 -25.59
N GLU A 120 -6.48 -5.29 -26.73
CA GLU A 120 -5.11 -5.37 -27.26
C GLU A 120 -4.13 -4.63 -26.34
N GLN A 121 -4.43 -3.38 -25.97
CA GLN A 121 -3.62 -2.58 -25.05
C GLN A 121 -3.45 -3.28 -23.68
N LEU A 122 -4.53 -3.86 -23.14
CA LEU A 122 -4.48 -4.66 -21.89
C LEU A 122 -3.59 -5.91 -22.03
N THR A 123 -3.66 -6.59 -23.18
CA THR A 123 -2.84 -7.77 -23.46
C THR A 123 -1.36 -7.40 -23.52
N THR A 124 -1.03 -6.29 -24.20
CA THR A 124 0.33 -5.75 -24.25
C THR A 124 0.84 -5.38 -22.86
N LEU A 125 0.00 -4.70 -22.05
CA LEU A 125 0.33 -4.34 -20.67
C LEU A 125 0.60 -5.58 -19.79
N SER A 126 -0.21 -6.64 -19.93
CA SER A 126 -0.10 -7.87 -19.13
C SER A 126 1.16 -8.69 -19.42
N LYS A 127 1.73 -8.55 -20.62
CA LYS A 127 2.92 -9.30 -21.04
C LYS A 127 4.22 -8.71 -20.51
N GLY A 128 4.16 -7.54 -19.85
CA GLY A 128 5.33 -6.74 -19.48
C GLY A 128 6.02 -6.28 -20.75
N GLY A 129 5.79 -5.02 -21.13
CA GLY A 129 6.36 -4.45 -22.35
C GLY A 129 7.81 -4.90 -22.58
N LYS A 130 8.04 -5.65 -23.65
CA LYS A 130 9.39 -6.13 -24.01
C LYS A 130 10.25 -4.99 -24.50
#